data_AF-A0A2V6SY42-F1
#
_entry.id   AF-A0A2V6SY42-F1
#
_cell.length_a   1.000
_cell.length_b   1.000
_cell.length_c   1.000
_cell.angle_alpha   90.00
_cell.angle_beta   90.00
_cell.angle_gamma   90.00
#
_symmetry.space_group_name_H-M   'P 1'
#
loop_
_entity.id
_entity.type
_entity.pdbx_description
1 polymer ?
#
loop_
_entity_poly.entity_id
_entity_poly.type
_entity_poly.pdbx_seq_one_letter_code
_entity_poly.pdbx_strand_id
1 'polypeptide(L)'
;PLAGAAGITLLIEVLNTWESPRYFLDRSRLALEIVREVGAPNVRFQFDCYHIQRMEGQLIEGLTKHLEWIGHVQIADVPGRHEPGTGEVNYPNVLAALERAGYDGYVGLEYRPSGKTEESLGWLPREARARR
;
A
#
# COMPACT_ATOMS: atom_id res chain seq x y z
N PRO A 1 12.75 19.59 1.29
CA PRO A 1 14.09 20.02 0.83
C PRO A 1 15.24 19.15 1.38
N LEU A 2 15.33 18.95 2.70
CA LEU A 2 16.42 18.15 3.31
C LEU A 2 16.45 16.69 2.82
N ALA A 3 15.30 16.00 2.84
CA ALA A 3 15.21 14.63 2.34
C ALA A 3 15.63 14.51 0.86
N GLY A 4 15.18 15.45 0.01
CA GLY A 4 15.54 15.46 -1.40
C GLY A 4 17.04 15.67 -1.63
N ALA A 5 17.69 16.55 -0.86
CA ALA A 5 19.13 16.75 -0.91
C ALA A 5 19.92 15.50 -0.47
N ALA A 6 19.33 14.66 0.38
CA ALA A 6 19.89 13.38 0.81
C ALA A 6 19.51 12.20 -0.10
N GLY A 7 18.77 12.41 -1.20
CA GLY A 7 18.29 11.34 -2.08
C GLY A 7 17.20 10.46 -1.45
N ILE A 8 16.46 10.98 -0.46
CA ILE A 8 15.42 10.28 0.28
C ILE A 8 14.03 10.71 -0.22
N THR A 9 13.19 9.73 -0.52
CA THR A 9 11.76 9.92 -0.77
C THR A 9 10.99 9.88 0.54
N LEU A 10 10.14 10.87 0.77
CA LEU A 10 9.17 10.88 1.86
C LEU A 10 7.84 10.33 1.37
N LEU A 11 7.20 9.52 2.20
CA LEU A 11 5.90 8.93 1.91
C LEU A 11 4.84 9.50 2.84
N ILE A 12 3.66 9.76 2.29
CA ILE A 12 2.44 10.09 3.03
C ILE A 12 1.50 8.90 2.94
N GLU A 13 0.99 8.45 4.08
CA GLU A 13 0.09 7.32 4.18
C GLU A 13 -1.26 7.76 4.75
N VAL A 14 -2.33 7.12 4.31
CA VAL A 14 -3.66 7.23 4.94
C VAL A 14 -3.88 6.04 5.85
N LEU A 15 -4.49 6.27 7.01
CA LEU A 15 -4.85 5.21 7.95
C LEU A 15 -6.37 5.07 8.03
N ASN A 16 -6.86 3.87 8.35
CA ASN A 16 -8.29 3.65 8.53
C ASN A 16 -8.76 4.19 9.89
N THR A 17 -9.99 4.71 9.96
CA THR A 17 -10.54 5.26 11.21
C THR A 17 -10.98 4.21 12.22
N TRP A 18 -11.04 2.93 11.84
CA TRP A 18 -11.37 1.85 12.75
C TRP A 18 -10.25 1.56 13.75
N GLU A 19 -8.99 1.61 13.28
CA GLU A 19 -7.80 1.45 14.11
C GLU A 19 -7.20 2.79 14.53
N SER A 20 -7.37 3.84 13.71
CA SER A 20 -6.80 5.17 13.94
C SER A 20 -7.86 6.29 13.86
N PRO A 21 -8.86 6.31 14.76
CA PRO A 21 -10.04 7.18 14.66
C PRO A 21 -9.79 8.68 14.73
N ARG A 22 -8.60 9.10 15.20
CA ARG A 22 -8.21 10.52 15.32
C ARG A 22 -7.12 10.93 14.35
N TYR A 23 -6.76 10.05 13.42
CA TYR A 23 -5.71 10.35 12.46
C TYR A 23 -6.20 11.36 11.42
N PHE A 24 -5.30 12.24 10.99
CA PHE A 24 -5.64 13.36 10.12
C PHE A 24 -5.97 12.92 8.68
N LEU A 25 -5.27 11.90 8.17
CA LEU A 25 -5.39 11.44 6.79
C LEU A 25 -6.05 10.06 6.73
N ASP A 26 -7.34 10.02 6.42
CA ASP A 26 -8.12 8.78 6.33
C ASP A 26 -8.70 8.50 4.94
N ARG A 27 -8.41 9.37 3.96
CA ARG A 27 -8.86 9.29 2.57
C ARG A 27 -7.76 9.65 1.60
N SER A 28 -7.59 8.82 0.57
CA SER A 28 -6.58 8.97 -0.49
C SER A 28 -6.65 10.32 -1.20
N ARG A 29 -7.86 10.87 -1.39
CA ARG A 29 -8.07 12.17 -2.04
C ARG A 29 -7.24 13.28 -1.41
N LEU A 30 -7.31 13.44 -0.08
CA LEU A 30 -6.60 14.50 0.62
C LEU A 30 -5.09 14.26 0.63
N ALA A 31 -4.64 13.01 0.80
CA ALA A 31 -3.22 12.68 0.72
C ALA A 31 -2.62 13.02 -0.66
N LEU A 32 -3.33 12.70 -1.73
CA LEU A 32 -2.91 13.04 -3.10
C LEU A 32 -2.96 14.55 -3.38
N GLU A 33 -3.93 15.28 -2.84
CA GLU A 33 -3.97 16.74 -2.88
C GLU A 33 -2.72 17.34 -2.20
N ILE A 34 -2.34 16.84 -1.02
CA ILE A 34 -1.13 17.27 -0.32
C ILE A 34 0.13 16.97 -1.14
N VAL A 35 0.26 15.76 -1.68
CA VAL A 35 1.43 15.39 -2.52
C VAL A 35 1.56 16.35 -3.72
N ARG A 36 0.45 16.68 -4.38
CA ARG A 36 0.43 17.60 -5.52
C ARG A 36 0.78 19.03 -5.12
N GLU A 37 0.21 19.52 -4.03
CA GLU A 37 0.44 20.89 -3.53
C GLU A 37 1.89 21.09 -3.06
N VAL A 38 2.47 20.07 -2.40
CA VAL A 38 3.89 20.09 -2.03
C VAL A 38 4.78 20.17 -3.27
N GLY A 39 4.37 19.57 -4.40
CA GLY A 39 5.00 19.72 -5.70
C GLY A 39 6.44 19.21 -5.79
N ALA A 40 6.93 18.51 -4.77
CA ALA A 40 8.29 18.02 -4.69
C ALA A 40 8.38 16.58 -5.24
N PRO A 41 9.32 16.30 -6.18
CA PRO A 41 9.39 14.97 -6.83
C PRO A 41 9.76 13.83 -5.87
N ASN A 42 10.31 14.16 -4.70
CA ASN A 42 10.71 13.22 -3.65
C ASN A 42 9.65 13.09 -2.53
N VAL A 43 8.43 13.57 -2.73
CA VAL A 43 7.29 13.35 -1.82
C VAL A 43 6.24 12.55 -2.60
N ARG A 44 5.88 11.36 -2.09
CA ARG A 44 5.01 10.40 -2.77
C ARG A 44 3.94 9.85 -1.83
N PHE A 45 2.95 9.19 -2.39
CA PHE A 45 1.89 8.52 -1.67
C PHE A 45 2.27 7.06 -1.36
N GLN A 46 2.01 6.59 -0.14
CA GLN A 46 2.05 5.18 0.23
C GLN A 46 0.65 4.61 0.15
N PHE A 47 0.45 3.68 -0.77
CA PHE A 47 -0.83 3.02 -0.99
C PHE A 47 -0.87 1.73 -0.17
N ASP A 48 -1.37 1.78 1.06
CA ASP A 48 -1.70 0.58 1.82
C ASP A 48 -3.10 0.07 1.43
N CYS A 49 -3.14 -1.09 0.77
CA CYS A 49 -4.38 -1.73 0.37
C CYS A 49 -5.31 -2.03 1.56
N TYR A 50 -4.78 -2.30 2.75
CA TYR A 50 -5.59 -2.57 3.93
C TYR A 50 -6.36 -1.32 4.39
N HIS A 51 -5.66 -0.19 4.54
CA HIS A 51 -6.28 1.09 4.88
C HIS A 51 -7.27 1.55 3.81
N ILE A 52 -6.89 1.46 2.53
CA ILE A 52 -7.76 1.85 1.42
C ILE A 52 -9.00 0.95 1.32
N GLN A 53 -8.88 -0.37 1.42
CA GLN A 53 -10.04 -1.27 1.33
C GLN A 53 -11.05 -1.00 2.45
N ARG A 54 -10.58 -0.74 3.68
CA ARG A 54 -11.45 -0.48 4.83
C ARG A 54 -12.18 0.86 4.76
N MET A 55 -11.67 1.82 4.00
CA MET A 55 -12.22 3.18 3.91
C MET A 55 -12.95 3.41 2.58
N GLU A 56 -12.34 3.05 1.47
CA GLU A 56 -12.68 3.50 0.12
C GLU A 56 -12.94 2.35 -0.88
N GLY A 57 -12.31 1.20 -0.71
CA GLY A 57 -12.41 0.08 -1.65
C GLY A 57 -11.74 0.36 -3.01
N GLN A 58 -12.18 -0.35 -4.06
CA GLN A 58 -11.76 -0.14 -5.46
C GLN A 58 -10.23 -0.16 -5.68
N LEU A 59 -9.53 -1.09 -5.02
CA LEU A 59 -8.06 -1.14 -4.96
C LEU A 59 -7.36 -1.07 -6.32
N ILE A 60 -7.79 -1.88 -7.29
CA ILE A 60 -7.15 -1.94 -8.62
C ILE A 60 -7.27 -0.59 -9.34
N GLU A 61 -8.45 0.03 -9.34
CA GLU A 61 -8.64 1.34 -9.96
C GLU A 61 -7.81 2.40 -9.24
N GLY A 62 -7.82 2.42 -7.90
CA GLY A 62 -7.06 3.37 -7.10
C GLY A 62 -5.56 3.28 -7.34
N LEU A 63 -5.00 2.07 -7.36
CA LEU A 63 -3.58 1.81 -7.64
C LEU A 63 -3.20 2.28 -9.05
N THR A 64 -3.94 1.83 -10.06
CA THR A 64 -3.58 2.08 -11.47
C THR A 64 -3.76 3.54 -11.86
N LYS A 65 -4.82 4.21 -11.36
CA LYS A 65 -5.10 5.63 -11.65
C LYS A 65 -4.07 6.58 -11.04
N HIS A 66 -3.46 6.20 -9.92
CA HIS A 66 -2.56 7.07 -9.16
C HIS A 66 -1.11 6.60 -9.16
N LEU A 67 -0.76 5.63 -10.00
CA LEU A 67 0.54 4.97 -10.00
C LEU A 67 1.71 5.96 -10.06
N GLU A 68 1.62 7.01 -10.88
CA GLU A 68 2.67 8.02 -11.01
C GLU A 68 2.99 8.76 -9.68
N TRP A 69 2.06 8.77 -8.73
CA TRP A 69 2.20 9.43 -7.43
C TRP A 69 2.58 8.45 -6.31
N ILE A 70 2.48 7.14 -6.56
CA ILE A 70 2.71 6.10 -5.56
C ILE A 70 4.22 5.82 -5.46
N GLY A 71 4.76 5.93 -4.25
CA GLY A 71 6.15 5.59 -3.95
C GLY A 71 6.30 4.21 -3.31
N HIS A 72 5.27 3.70 -2.65
CA HIS A 72 5.26 2.39 -2.01
C HIS A 72 3.85 1.81 -1.93
N VAL A 73 3.75 0.49 -1.96
CA VAL A 73 2.50 -0.25 -1.76
C VAL A 73 2.67 -1.18 -0.56
N GLN A 74 1.65 -1.27 0.28
CA GLN A 74 1.57 -2.27 1.35
C GLN A 74 0.30 -3.10 1.21
N ILE A 75 0.33 -4.32 1.74
CA ILE A 75 -0.80 -5.24 1.72
C ILE A 75 -1.00 -5.95 3.07
N ALA A 76 -2.26 -6.11 3.44
CA ALA A 76 -2.75 -7.01 4.48
C ALA A 76 -4.23 -7.32 4.20
N ASP A 77 -4.71 -8.49 4.58
CA ASP A 77 -6.09 -8.88 4.28
C ASP A 77 -7.11 -8.19 5.19
N VAL A 78 -8.32 -7.97 4.67
CA VAL A 78 -9.43 -7.31 5.36
C VAL A 78 -10.47 -8.35 5.76
N PRO A 79 -11.06 -8.28 6.98
CA PRO A 79 -10.88 -7.23 7.99
C PRO A 79 -9.77 -7.48 9.02
N GLY A 80 -9.22 -8.71 9.10
CA GLY A 80 -8.37 -9.15 10.20
C GLY A 80 -6.95 -8.57 10.24
N ARG A 81 -6.47 -7.96 9.13
CA ARG A 81 -5.09 -7.52 8.94
C ARG A 81 -4.09 -8.68 9.02
N HIS A 82 -4.49 -9.84 8.50
CA HIS A 82 -3.66 -11.04 8.42
C HIS A 82 -3.07 -11.21 7.01
N GLU A 83 -2.35 -12.30 6.79
CA GLU A 83 -1.78 -12.63 5.48
C GLU A 83 -2.86 -12.74 4.38
N PRO A 84 -2.55 -12.35 3.13
CA PRO A 84 -3.41 -12.57 1.97
C PRO A 84 -4.01 -13.98 1.88
N GLY A 85 -5.32 -14.04 1.66
CA GLY A 85 -6.09 -15.29 1.55
C GLY A 85 -6.89 -15.64 2.81
N THR A 86 -6.83 -14.79 3.84
CA THR A 86 -7.60 -14.94 5.09
C THR A 86 -8.89 -14.13 5.11
N GLY A 87 -9.07 -13.24 4.14
CA GLY A 87 -10.13 -12.25 4.09
C GLY A 87 -10.76 -12.09 2.71
N GLU A 88 -11.31 -10.91 2.48
CA GLU A 88 -12.16 -10.62 1.31
C GLU A 88 -11.40 -10.22 0.04
N VAL A 89 -10.10 -9.90 0.13
CA VAL A 89 -9.35 -9.31 -0.98
C VAL A 89 -8.65 -10.39 -1.82
N ASN A 90 -8.96 -10.43 -3.13
CA ASN A 90 -8.23 -11.26 -4.09
C ASN A 90 -6.89 -10.60 -4.47
N TYR A 91 -5.88 -10.77 -3.63
CA TYR A 91 -4.53 -10.22 -3.85
C TYR A 91 -3.83 -10.69 -5.13
N PRO A 92 -3.97 -11.95 -5.61
CA PRO A 92 -3.47 -12.32 -6.92
C PRO A 92 -3.92 -11.39 -8.05
N ASN A 93 -5.20 -10.99 -8.06
CA ASN A 93 -5.70 -10.04 -9.06
C ASN A 93 -5.16 -8.62 -8.87
N VAL A 94 -5.05 -8.16 -7.62
CA VAL A 94 -4.51 -6.83 -7.29
C VAL A 94 -3.05 -6.72 -7.72
N LEU A 95 -2.22 -7.70 -7.35
CA LEU A 95 -0.79 -7.74 -7.68
C LEU A 95 -0.55 -7.87 -9.18
N ALA A 96 -1.34 -8.70 -9.88
CA ALA A 96 -1.23 -8.80 -11.33
C ALA A 96 -1.64 -7.50 -12.04
N ALA A 97 -2.61 -6.75 -11.51
CA ALA A 97 -2.96 -5.43 -12.04
C ALA A 97 -1.85 -4.40 -11.80
N LEU A 98 -1.23 -4.43 -10.62
CA LEU A 98 -0.11 -3.57 -10.26
C LEU A 98 1.12 -3.82 -11.17
N GLU A 99 1.45 -5.10 -11.42
CA GLU A 99 2.51 -5.48 -12.36
C GLU A 99 2.21 -5.02 -13.79
N ARG A 100 0.98 -5.25 -14.30
CA ARG A 100 0.59 -4.77 -15.65
C ARG A 100 0.62 -3.26 -15.79
N ALA A 101 0.39 -2.52 -14.71
CA ALA A 101 0.46 -1.07 -14.70
C ALA A 101 1.91 -0.55 -14.70
N GLY A 102 2.90 -1.42 -14.51
CA GLY A 102 4.31 -1.09 -14.58
C GLY A 102 4.91 -0.61 -13.26
N TYR A 103 4.32 -0.97 -12.12
CA TYR A 103 4.95 -0.72 -10.83
C TYR A 103 6.24 -1.53 -10.70
N ASP A 104 7.33 -0.86 -10.35
CA ASP A 104 8.69 -1.42 -10.24
C ASP A 104 9.28 -1.29 -8.82
N GLY A 105 8.43 -0.94 -7.85
CA GLY A 105 8.78 -0.84 -6.44
C GLY A 105 8.38 -2.07 -5.63
N TYR A 106 8.78 -2.07 -4.36
CA TYR A 106 8.44 -3.15 -3.44
C TYR A 106 6.99 -3.08 -2.96
N VAL A 107 6.40 -4.26 -2.75
CA VAL A 107 5.15 -4.43 -2.01
C VAL A 107 5.46 -4.90 -0.58
N GLY A 108 5.16 -4.07 0.41
CA GLY A 108 5.35 -4.38 1.82
C GLY A 108 4.28 -5.31 2.37
N LEU A 109 4.70 -6.33 3.12
CA LEU A 109 3.80 -7.29 3.77
C LEU A 109 3.51 -6.84 5.21
N GLU A 110 2.65 -5.84 5.36
CA GLU A 110 2.37 -5.20 6.66
C GLU A 110 1.14 -5.81 7.36
N TYR A 111 1.19 -7.11 7.58
CA TYR A 111 0.12 -7.85 8.25
C TYR A 111 0.60 -8.46 9.59
N ARG A 112 -0.37 -8.81 10.44
CA ARG A 112 -0.17 -9.58 11.67
C ARG A 112 -0.38 -11.06 11.33
N PRO A 113 0.66 -11.91 11.33
CA PRO A 113 0.48 -13.33 11.02
C PRO A 113 -0.63 -13.96 11.87
N SER A 114 -1.50 -14.76 11.27
CA SER A 114 -2.54 -15.49 12.01
C SER A 114 -1.97 -16.60 12.92
N GLY A 115 -0.75 -17.04 12.62
CA GLY A 115 0.03 -18.02 13.37
C GLY A 115 1.52 -17.66 13.37
N LYS A 116 2.40 -18.65 13.11
CA LYS A 116 3.84 -18.36 12.96
C LYS A 116 4.09 -17.57 11.68
N THR A 117 5.03 -16.63 11.73
CA THR A 117 5.39 -15.78 10.60
C THR A 117 5.78 -16.60 9.37
N GLU A 118 6.59 -17.64 9.54
CA GLU A 118 7.08 -18.48 8.43
C GLU A 118 5.94 -19.23 7.72
N GLU A 119 4.95 -19.67 8.49
CA GLU A 119 3.77 -20.38 7.99
C GLU A 119 2.85 -19.41 7.23
N SER A 120 2.71 -18.17 7.72
CA SER A 120 1.90 -17.12 7.07
C SER A 120 2.38 -16.71 5.68
N LEU A 121 3.61 -17.05 5.29
CA LEU A 121 4.14 -16.75 3.95
C LEU A 121 3.73 -17.78 2.90
N GLY A 122 2.91 -18.79 3.26
CA GLY A 122 2.50 -19.87 2.36
C GLY A 122 1.80 -19.41 1.06
N TRP A 123 1.12 -18.25 1.10
CA TRP A 123 0.46 -17.66 -0.07
C TRP A 123 1.45 -17.10 -1.11
N LEU A 124 2.68 -16.77 -0.70
CA LEU A 124 3.68 -16.10 -1.54
C LEU A 124 4.65 -17.13 -2.14
N PRO A 125 4.69 -17.32 -3.47
CA PRO A 125 5.65 -18.20 -4.11
C PRO A 125 7.09 -17.81 -3.77
N ARG A 126 8.00 -18.79 -3.62
CA ARG A 126 9.38 -18.52 -3.16
C ARG A 126 10.13 -17.57 -4.10
N GLU A 127 9.92 -17.73 -5.40
CA GLU A 127 10.46 -16.90 -6.47
C GLU A 127 10.02 -15.43 -6.38
N ALA A 128 8.87 -15.15 -5.77
CA ALA A 128 8.35 -13.80 -5.59
C ALA A 128 8.89 -13.11 -4.32
N ARG A 129 9.49 -13.85 -3.38
CA ARG A 129 9.96 -13.32 -2.08
C ARG A 129 11.23 -12.46 -2.15
N ALA A 130 11.88 -12.41 -3.31
CA ALA A 130 13.14 -11.67 -3.52
C ALA A 130 13.09 -10.74 -4.75
N ARG A 131 11.92 -10.58 -5.37
CA ARG A 131 11.75 -9.72 -6.53
C ARG A 131 11.67 -8.26 -6.07
N ARG A 132 12.38 -7.39 -6.78
CA ARG A 132 12.19 -5.94 -6.72
C ARG A 132 11.03 -5.57 -7.60
#